data_AF-A0A317Q0F4-F1
#
_entry.id   AF-A0A317Q0F4-F1
#
_cell.length_a   1.000
_cell.length_b   1.000
_cell.length_c   1.000
_cell.angle_alpha   90.00
_cell.angle_beta   90.00
_cell.angle_gamma   90.00
#
_symmetry.space_group_name_H-M   'P 1'
#
loop_
_entity.id
_entity.type
_entity.pdbx_description
1 polymer ?
#
loop_
_entity_poly.entity_id
_entity_poly.type
_entity_poly.pdbx_seq_one_letter_code
_entity_poly.pdbx_strand_id
1 'polypeptide(L)' 'MKRTKNSSDKQERFVPNIENFKTSLGYEGLKMKESSEKQSIASLKRKYAR' A
#
# COMPACT_ATOMS: atom_id res chain seq x y z
N MET A 1 31.01 29.63 14.63
CA MET A 1 30.82 28.71 13.48
C MET A 1 29.36 28.26 13.44
N LYS A 2 28.58 28.73 12.46
CA LYS A 2 27.18 28.28 12.27
C LYS A 2 27.19 27.08 11.30
N ARG A 3 26.77 25.90 11.78
CA ARG A 3 26.55 24.73 10.93
C ARG A 3 25.26 24.93 10.15
N THR A 4 25.35 25.15 8.85
CA THR A 4 24.21 25.14 7.93
C THR A 4 23.73 23.71 7.81
N LYS A 5 22.62 23.38 8.47
CA LYS A 5 21.93 22.11 8.32
C LYS A 5 21.29 22.12 6.94
N ASN A 6 21.98 21.56 5.95
CA ASN A 6 21.40 21.28 4.64
C ASN A 6 20.44 20.09 4.83
N SER A 7 19.23 20.34 5.37
CA SER A 7 18.15 19.37 5.26
C SER A 7 17.69 19.38 3.81
N SER A 8 18.22 18.47 3.02
CA SER A 8 17.43 17.94 1.91
C SER A 8 16.27 17.17 2.54
N ASP A 9 15.24 17.90 2.98
CA ASP A 9 13.96 17.37 3.42
C ASP A 9 13.28 16.71 2.21
N LYS A 10 13.80 15.55 1.81
CA LYS A 10 13.01 14.57 1.07
C LYS A 10 11.96 14.12 2.07
N GLN A 11 10.79 14.77 2.03
CA GLN A 11 9.64 14.30 2.79
C GLN A 11 9.53 12.80 2.58
N GLU A 12 9.71 12.04 3.65
CA GLU A 12 9.60 10.59 3.59
C GLU A 12 8.18 10.28 3.14
N ARG A 13 8.07 9.79 1.89
CA ARG A 13 6.78 9.40 1.36
C ARG A 13 6.37 8.14 2.10
N PHE A 14 5.12 8.10 2.54
CA PHE A 14 4.56 6.88 3.08
C PHE A 14 4.63 5.78 2.03
N VAL A 15 5.37 4.71 2.33
CA VAL A 15 5.40 3.49 1.53
C VAL A 15 4.55 2.46 2.27
N PRO A 16 3.39 2.06 1.74
CA PRO A 16 2.56 1.03 2.35
C PRO A 16 3.34 -0.29 2.48
N ASN A 17 3.34 -0.89 3.66
CA ASN A 17 3.84 -2.23 3.87
C ASN A 17 2.71 -3.25 3.67
N ILE A 18 2.86 -4.13 2.67
CA ILE A 18 1.87 -5.16 2.35
C ILE A 18 1.66 -6.16 3.50
N GLU A 19 2.67 -6.40 4.34
CA GLU A 19 2.54 -7.28 5.50
C GLU A 19 1.63 -6.69 6.57
N ASN A 20 1.65 -5.36 6.73
CA ASN A 20 0.69 -4.68 7.61
C ASN A 20 -0.73 -4.87 7.09
N PHE A 21 -0.96 -4.76 5.78
CA PHE A 21 -2.27 -5.01 5.18
C PHE A 21 -2.75 -6.44 5.42
N LYS A 22 -1.91 -7.45 5.21
CA LYS A 22 -2.24 -8.86 5.50
C LYS A 22 -2.57 -9.09 6.98
N THR A 23 -1.81 -8.47 7.87
CA THR A 23 -2.02 -8.56 9.32
C THR A 23 -3.36 -7.96 9.71
N SER A 24 -3.67 -6.75 9.20
CA SER A 24 -4.96 -6.10 9.44
C SER A 24 -6.14 -6.95 8.98
N LEU A 25 -6.06 -7.58 7.79
CA LEU A 25 -7.09 -8.50 7.32
C LEU A 25 -7.30 -9.67 8.28
N GLY A 26 -6.22 -10.22 8.85
CA GLY A 26 -6.29 -11.31 9.81
C GLY A 26 -7.08 -10.96 11.08
N TYR A 27 -6.98 -9.73 11.57
CA TYR A 27 -7.77 -9.26 12.71
C TYR A 27 -9.27 -9.18 12.42
N GLU A 28 -9.63 -8.94 11.15
CA GLU A 28 -11.02 -8.88 10.69
C GLU A 28 -11.56 -10.27 10.27
N GLY A 29 -10.76 -11.33 10.44
CA GLY A 29 -11.11 -12.68 9.99
C GLY A 29 -11.07 -12.87 8.47
N LEU A 30 -10.49 -11.91 7.75
CA LEU A 30 -10.33 -11.93 6.30
C LEU A 30 -8.96 -12.49 5.89
N LYS A 31 -8.88 -13.01 4.66
CA LYS A 31 -7.63 -13.50 4.08
C LYS A 31 -7.46 -12.96 2.67
N MET A 32 -6.20 -12.67 2.31
CA MET A 32 -5.87 -12.26 0.95
C MET A 32 -6.09 -13.44 -0.01
N LYS A 33 -6.68 -13.18 -1.17
CA LYS A 33 -6.93 -14.20 -2.19
C LYS A 33 -5.63 -14.58 -2.90
N GLU A 34 -5.31 -15.87 -2.93
CA GLU A 34 -4.13 -16.43 -3.64
C GLU A 34 -4.40 -16.65 -5.14
N SER A 35 -5.10 -15.74 -5.82
CA SER A 35 -5.37 -15.93 -7.25
C SER A 35 -4.09 -15.75 -8.06
N SER A 36 -3.80 -16.73 -8.93
CA SER A 36 -2.70 -16.68 -9.90
C SER A 36 -2.87 -15.61 -10.97
N GLU A 37 -4.11 -15.15 -11.19
CA GLU A 37 -4.43 -14.16 -12.21
C GLU A 37 -4.22 -12.73 -11.69
N LYS A 38 -3.26 -12.01 -12.28
CA LYS A 38 -3.03 -10.60 -12.00
C LYS A 38 -4.16 -9.78 -12.63
N GLN A 39 -5.00 -9.17 -11.79
CA GLN A 39 -6.06 -8.28 -12.23
C GLN A 39 -5.68 -6.83 -11.94
N SER A 40 -5.97 -5.92 -12.87
CA SER A 40 -5.72 -4.49 -12.67
C SER A 40 -6.88 -3.85 -11.90
N ILE A 41 -6.58 -2.78 -11.17
CA ILE A 41 -7.63 -2.04 -10.44
C ILE A 41 -8.70 -1.50 -11.39
N ALA A 42 -8.33 -1.13 -12.62
CA ALA A 42 -9.25 -0.65 -13.64
C ALA A 42 -10.18 -1.77 -14.13
N SER A 43 -9.68 -2.99 -14.34
CA SER A 43 -10.52 -4.11 -14.76
C SER A 43 -11.51 -4.52 -13.67
N LEU A 44 -11.05 -4.54 -12.41
CA LEU A 44 -11.90 -4.79 -11.24
C LEU A 44 -13.02 -3.75 -11.13
N LYS A 45 -12.67 -2.45 -11.19
CA LYS A 45 -13.67 -1.37 -11.14
C LYS A 45 -14.73 -1.54 -12.24
N ARG A 46 -14.32 -1.79 -13.49
CA ARG A 46 -15.25 -2.02 -14.60
C ARG A 46 -16.17 -3.23 -14.37
N LYS A 47 -15.63 -4.33 -13.85
CA LYS A 47 -16.38 -5.58 -13.61
C LYS A 47 -17.47 -5.41 -12.54
N TYR A 48 -17.20 -4.59 -11.53
CA TYR A 48 -18.07 -4.45 -10.35
C TYR A 48 -18.85 -3.14 -10.28
N ALA A 49 -18.70 -2.22 -11.25
CA ALA A 49 -19.41 -0.93 -11.32
C ALA A 49 -20.90 -1.06 -11.72
N ARG A 50 -21.60 -2.06 -11.17
CA ARG A 50 -23.04 -2.24 -11.34
C ARG A 50 -23.82 -1.03 -10.87
#